data_AF-A0A1V6F1Q5-F1
#
_entry.id   AF-A0A1V6F1Q5-F1
#
_cell.length_a   1.000
_cell.length_b   1.000
_cell.length_c   1.000
_cell.angle_alpha   90.00
_cell.angle_beta   90.00
_cell.angle_gamma   90.00
#
_symmetry.space_group_name_H-M   'P 1'
#
loop_
_entity.id
_entity.type
_entity.pdbx_description
1 polymer ?
#
loop_
_entity_poly.entity_id
_entity_poly.type
_entity_poly.pdbx_seq_one_letter_code
_entity_poly.pdbx_strand_id
1 'polypeptide(L)'
;MYAKNHLTLKNNADWALGIVTGNNDKYISKECKTGYEEIYRGKDVFPLFLGKANEYILFQPEIFQQVAPEWKYRAKEKLIYRFISNKLIFAYDDRQVLTLNSANICIPRFSGILMQTIAAIFNTQIYNFLFSFLCNTHKVLRSDLEKLPIPLDFLETNNEIHNLTRAIFARNSSLESMDNYLFRYFEITEEQTKIIHNYRKNNGKT
;
A
#
# COMPACT_ATOMS: atom_id res chain seq x y z
N MET A 1 15.32 10.68 8.20
CA MET A 1 13.94 10.73 7.64
C MET A 1 13.13 11.90 8.21
N TYR A 2 12.75 11.91 9.50
CA TYR A 2 11.92 13.00 10.09
C TYR A 2 12.56 14.40 10.13
N ALA A 3 13.89 14.49 10.00
CA ALA A 3 14.60 15.78 9.95
C ALA A 3 14.34 16.58 8.66
N LYS A 4 13.88 15.93 7.58
CA LYS A 4 13.45 16.62 6.35
C LYS A 4 11.99 17.09 6.52
N ASN A 5 11.64 18.24 5.97
CA ASN A 5 10.25 18.70 5.95
C ASN A 5 9.36 17.68 5.23
N HIS A 6 8.23 17.32 5.83
CA HIS A 6 7.38 16.25 5.34
C HIS A 6 5.91 16.50 5.68
N LEU A 7 5.04 15.86 4.91
CA LEU A 7 3.65 15.62 5.29
C LEU A 7 3.47 14.17 5.70
N THR A 8 2.32 13.83 6.24
CA THR A 8 1.92 12.43 6.44
C THR A 8 0.54 12.21 5.86
N LEU A 9 0.10 10.95 5.79
CA LEU A 9 -1.26 10.60 5.36
C LEU A 9 -2.35 11.10 6.32
N LYS A 10 -1.98 11.55 7.54
CA LYS A 10 -2.93 12.10 8.50
C LYS A 10 -3.58 13.34 7.90
N ASN A 11 -4.91 13.32 7.80
CA ASN A 11 -5.72 14.36 7.15
C ASN A 11 -5.47 14.56 5.65
N ASN A 12 -4.58 13.78 5.02
CA ASN A 12 -4.23 13.87 3.61
C ASN A 12 -4.58 12.59 2.83
N ALA A 13 -5.48 11.75 3.35
CA ALA A 13 -5.93 10.54 2.68
C ALA A 13 -7.34 10.13 3.13
N ASP A 14 -8.10 9.53 2.22
CA ASP A 14 -9.25 8.73 2.59
C ASP A 14 -8.86 7.27 2.82
N TRP A 15 -9.69 6.61 3.62
CA TRP A 15 -9.49 5.22 3.99
C TRP A 15 -10.79 4.44 3.80
N ALA A 16 -10.66 3.23 3.30
CA ALA A 16 -11.74 2.25 3.24
C ALA A 16 -11.23 0.92 3.78
N LEU A 17 -12.04 0.30 4.65
CA LEU A 17 -11.85 -1.11 4.95
C LEU A 17 -12.28 -1.92 3.73
N GLY A 18 -11.57 -3.01 3.46
CA GLY A 18 -12.11 -4.04 2.57
C GLY A 18 -13.43 -4.57 3.11
N ILE A 19 -14.28 -5.07 2.22
CA ILE A 19 -15.62 -5.58 2.51
C ILE A 19 -15.54 -6.67 3.59
N VAL A 20 -16.38 -6.54 4.62
CA VAL A 20 -16.65 -7.60 5.60
C VAL A 20 -17.99 -8.21 5.23
N THR A 21 -17.96 -9.40 4.63
CA THR A 21 -19.17 -10.06 4.13
C THR A 21 -20.02 -10.66 5.25
N GLY A 22 -19.42 -10.96 6.41
CA GLY A 22 -20.02 -11.74 7.51
C GLY A 22 -20.06 -13.25 7.26
N ASN A 23 -20.04 -13.69 6.00
CA ASN A 23 -19.93 -15.08 5.60
C ASN A 23 -19.32 -15.20 4.19
N ASN A 24 -18.01 -15.43 4.11
CA ASN A 24 -17.33 -15.53 2.81
C ASN A 24 -17.84 -16.70 1.97
N ASP A 25 -18.18 -17.84 2.59
CA ASP A 25 -18.61 -19.04 1.86
C ASP A 25 -19.95 -18.82 1.13
N LYS A 26 -20.80 -17.94 1.68
CA LYS A 26 -22.08 -17.57 1.06
C LYS A 26 -21.91 -16.62 -0.13
N TYR A 27 -21.02 -15.63 -0.02
CA TYR A 27 -20.99 -14.49 -0.94
C TYR A 27 -19.84 -14.52 -1.96
N ILE A 28 -18.77 -15.25 -1.68
CA ILE A 28 -17.58 -15.31 -2.54
C ILE A 28 -17.66 -16.53 -3.44
N SER A 29 -17.49 -16.29 -4.75
CA SER A 29 -17.43 -17.35 -5.76
C SER A 29 -16.02 -17.51 -6.31
N LYS A 30 -15.66 -18.74 -6.69
CA LYS A 30 -14.44 -19.02 -7.48
C LYS A 30 -14.67 -18.86 -8.99
N GLU A 31 -15.92 -18.73 -9.41
CA GLU A 31 -16.31 -18.58 -10.81
C GLU A 31 -16.82 -17.17 -11.05
N CYS A 32 -16.38 -16.57 -12.17
CA CYS A 32 -16.93 -15.31 -12.62
C CYS A 32 -18.30 -15.56 -13.25
N LYS A 33 -19.36 -15.07 -12.60
CA LYS A 33 -20.74 -15.16 -13.07
C LYS A 33 -21.21 -13.81 -13.60
N THR A 34 -22.35 -13.79 -14.29
CA THR A 34 -22.94 -12.53 -14.77
C THR A 34 -23.19 -11.57 -13.60
N GLY A 35 -22.70 -10.34 -13.72
CA GLY A 35 -22.81 -9.29 -12.70
C GLY A 35 -21.82 -9.40 -11.54
N TYR A 36 -21.00 -10.46 -11.48
CA TYR A 36 -19.96 -10.58 -10.46
C TYR A 36 -18.72 -9.76 -10.86
N GLU A 37 -18.05 -9.20 -9.85
CA GLU A 37 -16.84 -8.42 -9.97
C GLU A 37 -15.66 -9.13 -9.30
N GLU A 38 -14.44 -8.86 -9.77
CA GLU A 38 -13.22 -9.33 -9.12
C GLU A 38 -13.14 -8.80 -7.68
N ILE A 39 -12.80 -9.69 -6.74
CA ILE A 39 -12.54 -9.31 -5.35
C ILE A 39 -11.23 -9.90 -4.84
N TYR A 40 -10.43 -9.06 -4.18
CA TYR A 40 -9.07 -9.38 -3.77
C TYR A 40 -8.92 -9.53 -2.26
N ARG A 41 -8.13 -10.51 -1.81
CA ARG A 41 -7.71 -10.67 -0.41
C ARG A 41 -6.29 -10.15 -0.21
N GLY A 42 -5.89 -10.01 1.06
CA GLY A 42 -4.55 -9.61 1.43
C GLY A 42 -3.44 -10.44 0.77
N LYS A 43 -3.66 -11.76 0.60
CA LYS A 43 -2.69 -12.67 -0.06
C LYS A 43 -2.46 -12.33 -1.53
N ASP A 44 -3.42 -11.68 -2.19
CA ASP A 44 -3.37 -11.33 -3.61
C ASP A 44 -2.72 -9.94 -3.83
N VAL A 45 -2.43 -9.21 -2.75
CA VAL A 45 -1.72 -7.92 -2.79
C VAL A 45 -0.21 -8.20 -2.81
N PHE A 46 0.44 -7.89 -3.93
CA PHE A 46 1.90 -7.97 -4.09
C PHE A 46 2.50 -6.56 -4.13
N PRO A 47 3.82 -6.41 -3.98
CA PRO A 47 4.46 -5.11 -4.14
C PRO A 47 4.13 -4.51 -5.51
N LEU A 48 3.50 -3.34 -5.50
CA LEU A 48 3.05 -2.54 -6.64
C LEU A 48 1.83 -3.03 -7.41
N PHE A 49 1.48 -4.32 -7.37
CA PHE A 49 0.41 -4.87 -8.20
C PHE A 49 -0.48 -5.87 -7.46
N LEU A 50 -1.70 -6.07 -7.97
CA LEU A 50 -2.58 -7.15 -7.58
C LEU A 50 -2.33 -8.39 -8.44
N GLY A 51 -2.35 -9.56 -7.83
CA GLY A 51 -2.24 -10.82 -8.55
C GLY A 51 -3.42 -11.09 -9.49
N LYS A 52 -3.46 -12.29 -10.08
CA LYS A 52 -4.62 -12.74 -10.84
C LYS A 52 -5.83 -12.87 -9.91
N ALA A 53 -6.99 -12.37 -10.34
CA ALA A 53 -8.26 -12.60 -9.63
C ALA A 53 -8.60 -14.09 -9.62
N ASN A 54 -8.93 -14.61 -8.44
CA ASN A 54 -9.36 -16.01 -8.24
C ASN A 54 -10.72 -16.10 -7.54
N GLU A 55 -11.28 -14.96 -7.14
CA GLU A 55 -12.49 -14.84 -6.37
C GLU A 55 -13.32 -13.67 -6.91
N TYR A 56 -14.63 -13.84 -6.84
CA TYR A 56 -15.60 -12.91 -7.40
C TYR A 56 -16.77 -12.72 -6.44
N ILE A 57 -17.41 -11.56 -6.51
CA ILE A 57 -18.56 -11.21 -5.66
C ILE A 57 -19.63 -10.49 -6.49
N LEU A 58 -20.91 -10.74 -6.21
CA LEU A 58 -21.98 -9.83 -6.65
C LEU A 58 -22.04 -8.69 -5.65
N PHE A 59 -21.68 -7.47 -6.06
CA PHE A 59 -21.60 -6.35 -5.13
C PHE A 59 -22.99 -5.86 -4.71
N GLN A 60 -23.38 -6.20 -3.47
CA GLN A 60 -24.65 -5.87 -2.84
C GLN A 60 -24.37 -5.31 -1.44
N PRO A 61 -23.95 -4.04 -1.32
CA PRO A 61 -23.42 -3.50 -0.07
C PRO A 61 -24.40 -3.60 1.12
N GLU A 62 -25.70 -3.57 0.86
CA GLU A 62 -26.78 -3.63 1.84
C GLU A 62 -26.91 -4.98 2.57
N ILE A 63 -26.37 -6.07 2.01
CA ILE A 63 -26.45 -7.42 2.61
C ILE A 63 -25.16 -7.86 3.31
N PHE A 64 -24.10 -7.07 3.20
CA PHE A 64 -22.80 -7.37 3.82
C PHE A 64 -22.73 -6.79 5.24
N GLN A 65 -21.94 -7.44 6.11
CA GLN A 65 -21.80 -7.01 7.51
C GLN A 65 -21.20 -5.61 7.66
N GLN A 66 -20.21 -5.26 6.84
CA GLN A 66 -19.61 -3.93 6.85
C GLN A 66 -19.04 -3.58 5.48
N VAL A 67 -19.41 -2.39 4.99
CA VAL A 67 -18.99 -1.87 3.70
C VAL A 67 -18.67 -0.38 3.86
N ALA A 68 -17.56 0.08 3.29
CA ALA A 68 -17.26 1.49 3.20
C ALA A 68 -18.15 2.17 2.14
N PRO A 69 -18.26 3.51 2.12
CA PRO A 69 -18.95 4.21 1.03
C PRO A 69 -18.44 3.75 -0.35
N GLU A 70 -19.36 3.43 -1.26
CA GLU A 70 -19.04 2.79 -2.54
C GLU A 70 -17.99 3.56 -3.35
N TRP A 71 -18.07 4.89 -3.36
CA TRP A 71 -17.14 5.75 -4.09
C TRP A 71 -15.66 5.50 -3.74
N LYS A 72 -15.36 4.97 -2.55
CA LYS A 72 -13.99 4.61 -2.15
C LYS A 72 -13.48 3.36 -2.88
N TYR A 73 -14.35 2.40 -3.16
CA TYR A 73 -14.00 1.26 -4.00
C TYR A 73 -13.90 1.68 -5.47
N ARG A 74 -14.75 2.62 -5.90
CA ARG A 74 -14.81 3.14 -7.27
C ARG A 74 -13.87 4.32 -7.56
N ALA A 75 -12.94 4.63 -6.64
CA ALA A 75 -11.97 5.69 -6.87
C ALA A 75 -11.09 5.36 -8.09
N LYS A 76 -10.90 6.34 -8.98
CA LYS A 76 -10.18 6.18 -10.26
C LYS A 76 -8.78 5.61 -10.06
N GLU A 77 -8.08 6.09 -9.06
CA GLU A 77 -6.80 5.57 -8.61
C GLU A 77 -6.87 5.39 -7.10
N LYS A 78 -6.38 4.26 -6.60
CA LYS A 78 -6.28 3.99 -5.16
C LYS A 78 -5.13 3.05 -4.86
N LEU A 79 -4.71 3.05 -3.60
CA LEU A 79 -3.77 2.06 -3.09
C LEU A 79 -4.52 0.98 -2.32
N ILE A 80 -4.12 -0.26 -2.54
CA ILE A 80 -4.60 -1.42 -1.78
C ILE A 80 -3.44 -1.98 -0.98
N TYR A 81 -3.62 -2.20 0.32
CA TYR A 81 -2.57 -2.69 1.18
C TYR A 81 -2.97 -3.91 2.00
N ARG A 82 -2.02 -4.82 2.21
CA ARG A 82 -2.23 -6.03 2.99
C ARG A 82 -2.40 -5.68 4.47
N PHE A 83 -3.57 -5.97 5.04
CA PHE A 83 -3.90 -5.61 6.41
C PHE A 83 -3.19 -6.51 7.44
N ILE A 84 -3.22 -7.83 7.22
CA ILE A 84 -2.53 -8.79 8.08
C ILE A 84 -1.11 -9.00 7.54
N SER A 85 -0.20 -8.19 8.03
CA SER A 85 1.21 -8.19 7.65
C SER A 85 2.01 -7.44 8.70
N ASN A 86 3.22 -7.90 8.99
CA ASN A 86 4.18 -7.07 9.72
C ASN A 86 4.88 -6.08 8.78
N LYS A 87 4.91 -6.32 7.46
CA LYS A 87 5.54 -5.45 6.46
C LYS A 87 4.52 -4.65 5.66
N LEU A 88 4.91 -3.49 5.16
CA LEU A 88 4.15 -2.74 4.18
C LEU A 88 4.19 -3.48 2.84
N ILE A 89 3.00 -3.79 2.31
CA ILE A 89 2.83 -4.34 0.97
C ILE A 89 1.65 -3.62 0.34
N PHE A 90 1.93 -2.78 -0.64
CA PHE A 90 0.96 -1.92 -1.30
C PHE A 90 0.91 -2.24 -2.79
N ALA A 91 -0.29 -2.38 -3.33
CA ALA A 91 -0.56 -2.40 -4.76
C ALA A 91 -1.17 -1.07 -5.20
N TYR A 92 -0.85 -0.66 -6.42
CA TYR A 92 -1.56 0.41 -7.11
C TYR A 92 -2.74 -0.19 -7.89
N ASP A 93 -3.90 0.46 -7.80
CA ASP A 93 -5.11 0.06 -8.52
C ASP A 93 -5.72 1.24 -9.28
N ASP A 94 -5.92 1.04 -10.57
CA ASP A 94 -6.64 1.91 -11.50
C ASP A 94 -7.84 1.19 -12.16
N ARG A 95 -8.15 -0.04 -11.71
CA ARG A 95 -9.23 -0.87 -12.24
C ARG A 95 -10.49 -0.84 -11.38
N GLN A 96 -10.48 -0.05 -10.29
CA GLN A 96 -11.63 0.12 -9.39
C GLN A 96 -12.11 -1.18 -8.73
N VAL A 97 -11.18 -2.11 -8.48
CA VAL A 97 -11.53 -3.45 -7.98
C VAL A 97 -12.02 -3.42 -6.53
N LEU A 98 -12.74 -4.47 -6.14
CA LEU A 98 -13.20 -4.69 -4.78
C LEU A 98 -12.15 -5.44 -3.96
N THR A 99 -12.16 -5.24 -2.64
CA THR A 99 -11.27 -5.94 -1.72
C THR A 99 -12.04 -6.48 -0.52
N LEU A 100 -11.57 -7.59 0.06
CA LEU A 100 -12.01 -8.08 1.35
C LEU A 100 -11.21 -7.45 2.48
N ASN A 101 -11.70 -7.46 3.72
CA ASN A 101 -11.09 -6.84 4.91
C ASN A 101 -9.64 -7.25 5.25
N SER A 102 -9.08 -8.26 4.56
CA SER A 102 -7.66 -8.59 4.60
C SER A 102 -6.77 -7.71 3.70
N ALA A 103 -7.39 -6.92 2.82
CA ALA A 103 -6.80 -5.93 1.93
C ALA A 103 -7.58 -4.61 2.03
N ASN A 104 -6.99 -3.58 2.63
CA ASN A 104 -7.63 -2.29 2.87
C ASN A 104 -7.20 -1.26 1.83
N ILE A 105 -7.95 -0.16 1.75
CA ILE A 105 -7.78 0.89 0.75
C ILE A 105 -7.29 2.18 1.41
N CYS A 106 -6.31 2.81 0.76
CA CYS A 106 -5.84 4.17 1.02
C CYS A 106 -5.98 4.99 -0.25
N ILE A 107 -6.55 6.18 -0.17
CA ILE A 107 -6.66 7.13 -1.27
C ILE A 107 -5.97 8.44 -0.83
N PRO A 108 -4.63 8.52 -0.98
CA PRO A 108 -3.89 9.76 -0.77
C PRO A 108 -4.45 10.93 -1.58
N ARG A 109 -4.49 12.11 -0.97
CA ARG A 109 -5.02 13.36 -1.54
C ARG A 109 -3.93 14.43 -1.73
N PHE A 110 -2.67 14.02 -1.79
CA PHE A 110 -1.58 14.95 -2.05
C PHE A 110 -1.63 15.46 -3.49
N SER A 111 -1.41 16.77 -3.67
CA SER A 111 -1.14 17.33 -4.98
C SER A 111 0.32 17.12 -5.36
N GLY A 112 0.58 16.89 -6.66
CA GLY A 112 1.92 16.95 -7.23
C GLY A 112 2.77 15.68 -7.10
N ILE A 113 2.30 14.66 -6.38
CA ILE A 113 2.89 13.31 -6.30
C ILE A 113 2.04 12.28 -7.04
N LEU A 114 2.67 11.32 -7.71
CA LEU A 114 1.97 10.22 -8.35
C LEU A 114 1.51 9.20 -7.31
N MET A 115 0.30 8.65 -7.48
CA MET A 115 -0.21 7.56 -6.65
C MET A 115 0.76 6.36 -6.66
N GLN A 116 1.30 6.03 -7.84
CA GLN A 116 2.32 5.01 -8.03
C GLN A 116 3.59 5.27 -7.20
N THR A 117 3.96 6.54 -6.98
CA THR A 117 5.16 6.90 -6.23
C THR A 117 4.97 6.60 -4.76
N ILE A 118 3.81 6.91 -4.18
CA ILE A 118 3.50 6.52 -2.80
C ILE A 118 3.52 4.99 -2.67
N ALA A 119 2.93 4.27 -3.63
CA ALA A 119 3.01 2.81 -3.67
C ALA A 119 4.46 2.31 -3.69
N ALA A 120 5.30 2.86 -4.58
CA ALA A 120 6.70 2.46 -4.71
C ALA A 120 7.49 2.72 -3.43
N ILE A 121 7.41 3.92 -2.87
CA ILE A 121 8.07 4.30 -1.64
C ILE A 121 7.65 3.37 -0.49
N PHE A 122 6.35 3.09 -0.34
CA PHE A 122 5.88 2.27 0.78
C PHE A 122 6.23 0.78 0.65
N ASN A 123 6.64 0.33 -0.53
CA ASN A 123 7.19 -1.02 -0.74
C ASN A 123 8.71 -1.10 -0.57
N THR A 124 9.39 0.00 -0.23
CA THR A 124 10.86 0.01 -0.02
C THR A 124 11.28 -0.55 1.33
N GLN A 125 12.55 -0.94 1.43
CA GLN A 125 13.16 -1.43 2.67
C GLN A 125 13.23 -0.35 3.72
N ILE A 126 13.57 0.89 3.35
CA ILE A 126 13.68 1.98 4.32
C ILE A 126 12.33 2.33 4.96
N TYR A 127 11.23 2.35 4.20
CA TYR A 127 9.89 2.57 4.77
C TYR A 127 9.39 1.36 5.55
N ASN A 128 9.73 0.14 5.13
CA ASN A 128 9.45 -1.04 5.94
C ASN A 128 10.21 -1.02 7.27
N PHE A 129 11.48 -0.61 7.27
CA PHE A 129 12.26 -0.41 8.49
C PHE A 129 11.62 0.66 9.38
N LEU A 130 11.27 1.82 8.81
CA LEU A 130 10.64 2.89 9.55
C LEU A 130 9.32 2.45 10.18
N PHE A 131 8.46 1.79 9.41
CA PHE A 131 7.21 1.21 9.92
C PHE A 131 7.47 0.25 11.07
N SER A 132 8.46 -0.64 10.92
CA SER A 132 8.85 -1.59 11.96
C SER A 132 9.37 -0.92 13.23
N PHE A 133 10.13 0.16 13.07
CA PHE A 133 10.73 0.91 14.16
C PHE A 133 9.67 1.69 14.95
N LEU A 134 8.69 2.26 14.24
CA LEU A 134 7.60 3.05 14.85
C LEU A 134 6.47 2.17 15.40
N CYS A 135 6.30 0.96 14.85
CA CYS A 135 5.10 0.15 15.04
C CYS A 135 5.50 -1.32 15.29
N ASN A 136 5.22 -1.81 16.50
CA ASN A 136 5.44 -3.22 16.84
C ASN A 136 4.15 -4.03 16.69
N THR A 137 3.82 -4.41 15.44
CA THR A 137 2.52 -5.01 15.11
C THR A 137 2.60 -6.04 13.99
N HIS A 138 1.69 -7.00 14.01
CA HIS A 138 1.43 -7.96 12.93
C HIS A 138 0.28 -7.53 12.00
N LYS A 139 -0.25 -6.32 12.20
CA LYS A 139 -1.30 -5.71 11.39
C LYS A 139 -0.89 -4.30 10.97
N VAL A 140 -1.16 -3.96 9.72
CA VAL A 140 -0.92 -2.61 9.18
C VAL A 140 -2.15 -1.76 9.48
N LEU A 141 -2.11 -0.98 10.56
CA LEU A 141 -3.22 -0.10 10.96
C LEU A 141 -3.14 1.25 10.25
N ARG A 142 -4.29 1.88 9.99
CA ARG A 142 -4.38 3.26 9.50
C ARG A 142 -3.55 4.22 10.36
N SER A 143 -3.70 4.13 11.69
CA SER A 143 -2.99 4.99 12.66
C SER A 143 -1.48 4.86 12.57
N ASP A 144 -0.97 3.74 12.09
CA ASP A 144 0.46 3.52 11.90
C ASP A 144 0.94 4.08 10.57
N LEU A 145 0.16 3.88 9.51
CA LEU A 145 0.43 4.46 8.18
C LEU A 145 0.39 6.00 8.22
N GLU A 146 -0.49 6.59 9.02
CA GLU A 146 -0.59 8.05 9.21
C GLU A 146 0.63 8.68 9.90
N LYS A 147 1.54 7.87 10.46
CA LYS A 147 2.82 8.34 11.03
C LYS A 147 3.92 8.44 9.96
N LEU A 148 3.80 7.74 8.84
CA LEU A 148 4.88 7.65 7.86
C LEU A 148 5.08 9.02 7.16
N PRO A 149 6.31 9.57 7.18
CA PRO A 149 6.61 10.84 6.55
C PRO A 149 6.69 10.68 5.04
N ILE A 150 6.17 11.64 4.29
CA ILE A 150 6.36 11.81 2.85
C ILE A 150 7.05 13.17 2.67
N PRO A 151 8.33 13.20 2.29
CA PRO A 151 9.08 14.44 2.10
C PRO A 151 8.39 15.41 1.13
N LEU A 152 8.44 16.71 1.45
CA LEU A 152 7.81 17.74 0.60
C LEU A 152 8.39 17.77 -0.81
N ASP A 153 9.69 17.53 -0.96
CA ASP A 153 10.39 17.47 -2.26
C ASP A 153 9.81 16.40 -3.19
N PHE A 154 9.09 15.40 -2.64
CA PHE A 154 8.45 14.35 -3.42
C PHE A 154 7.13 14.81 -4.05
N LEU A 155 6.59 15.94 -3.63
CA LEU A 155 5.33 16.50 -4.13
C LEU A 155 5.50 17.32 -5.43
N GLU A 156 6.64 17.19 -6.10
CA GLU A 156 6.95 17.90 -7.34
C GLU A 156 6.93 16.95 -8.56
N THR A 157 5.97 17.12 -9.48
CA THR A 157 5.63 16.12 -10.52
C THR A 157 6.76 15.76 -11.50
N ASN A 158 7.81 16.57 -11.57
CA ASN A 158 8.97 16.40 -12.48
C ASN A 158 10.29 16.05 -11.77
N ASN A 159 10.24 15.63 -10.50
CA ASN A 159 11.44 15.22 -9.76
C ASN A 159 11.95 13.81 -10.16
N GLU A 160 13.17 13.49 -9.74
CA GLU A 160 13.85 12.21 -10.02
C GLU A 160 13.04 10.99 -9.54
N ILE A 161 12.38 11.10 -8.38
CA ILE A 161 11.60 9.99 -7.80
C ILE A 161 10.38 9.62 -8.65
N HIS A 162 9.73 10.58 -9.32
CA HIS A 162 8.65 10.29 -10.26
C HIS A 162 9.14 9.64 -11.55
N ASN A 163 10.27 10.07 -12.07
CA ASN A 163 10.89 9.43 -13.24
C ASN A 163 11.29 7.99 -12.94
N LEU A 164 11.89 7.76 -11.76
CA LEU A 164 12.21 6.43 -11.28
C LEU A 164 10.96 5.56 -11.09
N THR A 165 9.90 6.13 -10.51
CA THR A 165 8.59 5.45 -10.38
C THR A 165 8.05 5.03 -11.74
N ARG A 166 8.02 5.93 -12.72
CA ARG A 166 7.57 5.61 -14.09
C ARG A 166 8.41 4.50 -14.70
N ALA A 167 9.72 4.52 -14.53
CA ALA A 167 10.62 3.46 -15.01
C ALA A 167 10.33 2.10 -14.34
N ILE A 168 10.03 2.07 -13.03
CA ILE A 168 9.66 0.84 -12.31
C ILE A 168 8.37 0.25 -12.87
N PHE A 169 7.32 1.07 -13.04
CA PHE A 169 6.04 0.60 -13.57
C PHE A 169 6.13 0.20 -15.05
N ALA A 170 7.03 0.83 -15.81
CA ALA A 170 7.38 0.43 -17.18
C ALA A 170 8.32 -0.80 -17.25
N ARG A 171 8.72 -1.38 -16.10
CA ARG A 171 9.66 -2.51 -15.98
C ARG A 171 11.08 -2.24 -16.52
N ASN A 172 11.46 -0.97 -16.61
CA ASN A 172 12.81 -0.53 -16.97
C ASN A 172 13.70 -0.29 -15.72
N SER A 173 13.15 -0.44 -14.53
CA SER A 173 13.85 -0.31 -13.25
C SER A 173 13.17 -1.19 -12.18
N SER A 174 13.67 -1.16 -10.95
CA SER A 174 13.23 -2.02 -9.84
C SER A 174 13.02 -1.24 -8.54
N LEU A 175 12.31 -1.85 -7.59
CA LEU A 175 12.19 -1.31 -6.22
C LEU A 175 13.57 -1.15 -5.53
N GLU A 176 14.57 -1.95 -5.90
CA GLU A 176 15.94 -1.79 -5.41
C GLU A 176 16.56 -0.47 -5.85
N SER A 177 16.26 -0.02 -7.08
CA SER A 177 16.69 1.31 -7.53
C SER A 177 16.03 2.43 -6.71
N MET A 178 14.76 2.25 -6.33
CA MET A 178 14.06 3.17 -5.42
C MET A 178 14.68 3.15 -4.01
N ASP A 179 15.01 1.98 -3.47
CA ASP A 179 15.74 1.85 -2.21
C ASP A 179 17.06 2.65 -2.26
N ASN A 180 17.86 2.45 -3.30
CA ASN A 180 19.14 3.13 -3.48
C ASN A 180 18.97 4.66 -3.59
N TYR A 181 17.94 5.12 -4.31
CA TYR A 181 17.59 6.54 -4.36
C TYR A 181 17.26 7.07 -2.96
N LEU A 182 16.40 6.39 -2.20
CA LEU A 182 15.99 6.84 -0.87
C LEU A 182 17.14 6.78 0.14
N PHE A 183 18.04 5.79 0.07
CA PHE A 183 19.23 5.76 0.92
C PHE A 183 20.12 6.98 0.68
N ARG A 184 20.36 7.36 -0.59
CA ARG A 184 21.09 8.60 -0.90
C ARG A 184 20.33 9.83 -0.41
N TYR A 185 19.03 9.93 -0.71
CA TYR A 185 18.19 11.07 -0.34
C TYR A 185 18.15 11.32 1.18
N PHE A 186 18.12 10.25 1.97
CA PHE A 186 18.12 10.32 3.43
C PHE A 186 19.52 10.24 4.06
N GLU A 187 20.58 10.28 3.25
CA GLU A 187 21.98 10.25 3.70
C GLU A 187 22.28 9.01 4.58
N ILE A 188 21.67 7.87 4.23
CA ILE A 188 21.83 6.61 4.94
C ILE A 188 23.20 6.01 4.62
N THR A 189 24.01 5.77 5.65
CA THR A 189 25.35 5.20 5.50
C THR A 189 25.29 3.70 5.19
N GLU A 190 26.41 3.11 4.74
CA GLU A 190 26.49 1.66 4.53
C GLU A 190 26.26 0.87 5.83
N GLU A 191 26.73 1.37 6.97
CA GLU A 191 26.51 0.75 8.26
C GLU A 191 25.02 0.76 8.64
N GLN A 192 24.34 1.89 8.47
CA GLN A 192 22.90 2.00 8.69
C GLN A 192 22.11 1.13 7.71
N THR A 193 22.58 1.01 6.47
CA THR A 193 21.99 0.12 5.46
C THR A 193 22.03 -1.33 5.94
N LYS A 194 23.15 -1.79 6.51
CA LYS A 194 23.26 -3.14 7.10
C LYS A 194 22.30 -3.33 8.28
N ILE A 195 22.09 -2.31 9.10
CA ILE A 195 21.11 -2.34 10.20
C ILE A 195 19.69 -2.47 9.63
N ILE A 196 19.33 -1.68 8.63
CA ILE A 196 18.02 -1.70 7.97
C ILE A 196 17.70 -3.09 7.42
N HIS A 197 18.66 -3.72 6.72
CA HIS A 197 18.49 -5.07 6.16
C HIS A 197 18.28 -6.15 7.24
N ASN A 198 18.86 -5.97 8.43
CA ASN A 198 18.87 -6.97 9.49
C ASN A 198 17.86 -6.72 10.61
N TYR A 199 17.22 -5.55 10.66
CA TYR A 199 16.38 -5.10 11.80
C TYR A 199 15.33 -6.13 12.23
N ARG A 200 14.70 -6.83 11.29
CA ARG A 200 13.70 -7.87 11.61
C ARG A 200 14.21 -9.31 11.62
N LYS A 201 15.42 -9.58 11.14
CA LYS A 201 16.05 -10.90 11.35
C LYS A 201 16.37 -11.12 12.83
N ASN A 202 16.62 -10.04 13.56
CA ASN A 202 16.99 -10.08 14.97
C ASN A 202 15.79 -9.94 15.93
N ASN A 203 14.72 -9.26 15.51
CA ASN A 203 13.53 -9.01 16.35
C ASN A 203 12.41 -10.06 16.19
N GLY A 204 12.67 -11.16 15.47
CA GLY A 204 11.75 -12.30 15.30
C GLY A 204 12.07 -13.51 16.20
N LYS A 205 13.02 -13.36 17.13
CA LYS A 205 13.38 -14.35 18.15
C LYS A 205 12.94 -13.86 19.54
N THR A 206 11.63 -13.79 19.75
CA THR A 206 11.01 -13.76 21.08
C THR A 206 9.74 -14.56 21.01
#